data_AF-A0A026WA06-F1
#
_entry.id   AF-A0A026WA06-F1
#
_cell.length_a   1.000
_cell.length_b   1.000
_cell.length_c   1.000
_cell.angle_alpha   90.00
_cell.angle_beta   90.00
_cell.angle_gamma   90.00
#
_symmetry.space_group_name_H-M   'P 1'
#
loop_
_entity.id
_entity.type
_entity.pdbx_description
1 polymer ?
#
loop_
_entity_poly.entity_id
_entity_poly.type
_entity_poly.pdbx_seq_one_letter_code
_entity_poly.pdbx_strand_id
1 'polypeptide(L)' 'MVERSRIGGDKGKGRETILVKLSNEEQKREVMLMKKNLRGREERIMDDWTWKERRMRWKLEEIAREEEKNGKRVWI' A
#
# COMPACT_ATOMS: atom_id res chain seq x y z
N MET A 1 3.56 17.06 -13.78
CA MET A 1 4.29 17.48 -12.56
C MET A 1 3.93 16.53 -11.43
N VAL A 2 4.91 15.98 -10.72
CA VAL A 2 4.67 15.04 -9.61
C VAL A 2 4.88 15.78 -8.30
N GLU A 3 3.83 15.89 -7.48
CA GLU A 3 3.92 16.47 -6.14
C GLU A 3 4.14 15.34 -5.13
N ARG A 4 5.07 15.53 -4.19
CA ARG A 4 5.37 14.55 -3.14
C ARG A 4 5.27 15.20 -1.76
N SER A 5 4.54 14.55 -0.86
CA SER A 5 4.38 14.98 0.52
C SER A 5 4.66 13.83 1.46
N ARG A 6 5.53 14.03 2.45
CA ARG A 6 5.77 13.04 3.50
C ARG A 6 4.62 13.11 4.50
N ILE A 7 3.89 12.00 4.67
CA ILE A 7 2.68 11.95 5.50
C ILE A 7 2.80 11.00 6.70
N GLY A 8 3.92 10.30 6.84
CA GLY A 8 4.16 9.39 7.97
C GLY A 8 5.61 8.98 8.12
N GLY A 9 6.00 8.69 9.37
CA GLY A 9 7.34 8.29 9.76
C GLY A 9 7.60 8.70 11.20
N ASP A 10 7.36 7.78 12.14
CA ASP A 10 7.80 7.97 13.52
C ASP A 10 9.31 7.69 13.56
N LYS A 11 10.10 8.57 14.19
CA LYS A 11 11.55 8.36 14.34
C LYS A 11 11.78 7.10 15.18
N GLY A 12 11.92 5.96 14.52
CA GLY A 12 12.37 4.70 15.11
C GLY A 12 11.44 3.49 15.02
N LYS A 13 10.21 3.57 14.44
CA LYS A 13 9.28 2.40 14.47
C LYS A 13 8.42 2.09 13.23
N GLY A 14 8.43 2.89 12.16
CA GLY A 14 7.51 2.60 11.04
C GLY A 14 7.94 3.20 9.71
N ARG A 15 7.85 2.38 8.67
CA ARG A 15 8.17 2.66 7.26
C ARG A 15 7.73 4.07 6.85
N GLU A 16 8.67 4.84 6.30
CA GLU A 16 8.42 6.17 5.75
C GLU A 16 7.29 6.11 4.73
N THR A 17 6.29 6.99 4.87
CA THR A 17 5.15 7.04 3.95
C THR A 17 5.17 8.35 3.17
N ILE A 18 5.21 8.24 1.85
CA ILE A 18 5.22 9.35 0.91
C ILE A 18 3.92 9.31 0.10
N LEU A 19 3.15 10.39 0.17
CA LEU A 19 2.03 10.63 -0.72
C LEU A 19 2.55 11.24 -2.02
N VAL A 20 2.19 10.64 -3.15
CA VAL A 20 2.59 11.11 -4.48
C VAL A 20 1.33 11.44 -5.26
N LYS A 21 1.17 12.71 -5.66
CA LYS A 21 0.12 13.10 -6.60
C LYS A 21 0.67 13.05 -8.01
N LEU A 22 0.04 12.22 -8.82
CA LEU A 22 0.34 12.07 -10.25
C LEU A 22 -0.52 13.01 -11.07
N SER A 23 -0.07 13.32 -12.29
CA SER A 23 -0.72 14.33 -13.14
C SER A 23 -1.98 13.81 -13.83
N ASN A 24 -2.09 12.50 -14.04
CA ASN A 24 -3.24 11.86 -14.70
C ASN A 24 -3.38 10.39 -14.28
N GLU A 25 -4.51 9.78 -14.65
CA GLU A 25 -4.82 8.38 -14.33
C GLU A 25 -3.96 7.37 -15.10
N GLU A 26 -3.49 7.71 -16.30
CA GLU A 26 -2.66 6.81 -17.11
C GLU A 26 -1.30 6.56 -16.44
N GLN A 27 -0.64 7.62 -15.97
CA GLN A 27 0.58 7.54 -15.16
C GLN A 27 0.35 6.72 -13.89
N LYS A 28 -0.80 6.92 -13.23
CA LYS A 28 -1.17 6.13 -12.06
C LYS A 28 -1.28 4.65 -12.39
N ARG A 29 -1.91 4.31 -13.52
CA ARG A 29 -2.05 2.93 -13.99
C ARG A 29 -0.68 2.29 -14.26
N GLU A 30 0.22 3.01 -14.93
CA GLU A 30 1.59 2.53 -15.19
C GLU A 30 2.37 2.25 -13.90
N VAL A 31 2.34 3.19 -12.95
CA VAL A 31 2.98 3.02 -11.63
C VAL A 31 2.41 1.80 -10.89
N MET A 32 1.08 1.63 -10.92
CA MET A 32 0.43 0.49 -10.29
C MET A 32 0.75 -0.85 -10.97
N LEU A 33 0.97 -0.87 -12.28
CA LEU A 33 1.44 -2.07 -13.00
C LEU A 33 2.88 -2.44 -12.60
N MET A 34 3.73 -1.46 -12.35
CA MET A 34 5.11 -1.68 -11.89
C MET A 34 5.19 -2.17 -10.44
N LYS A 35 4.12 -2.07 -9.65
CA LYS A 35 4.04 -2.58 -8.27
C LYS A 35 4.49 -4.04 -8.14
N LYS A 36 4.29 -4.87 -9.18
CA LYS A 36 4.74 -6.27 -9.19
C LYS A 36 6.26 -6.42 -9.02
N ASN A 37 7.03 -5.41 -9.45
CA ASN A 37 8.50 -5.40 -9.34
C ASN A 37 8.97 -5.13 -7.89
N LEU A 38 8.04 -4.76 -6.99
CA LEU A 38 8.31 -4.59 -5.56
C LEU A 38 8.03 -5.87 -4.74
N ARG A 39 7.66 -6.98 -5.39
CA ARG A 39 7.48 -8.26 -4.68
C ARG A 39 8.78 -8.70 -4.03
N GLY A 40 8.75 -9.03 -2.74
CA GLY A 40 9.92 -9.42 -1.95
C GLY A 40 10.74 -8.24 -1.41
N ARG A 41 10.40 -7.00 -1.79
CA ARG A 41 11.01 -5.79 -1.24
C ARG A 41 10.23 -5.27 -0.04
N GLU A 42 10.88 -4.41 0.72
CA GLU A 42 10.25 -3.79 1.90
C GLU A 42 9.30 -2.65 1.51
N GLU A 43 9.60 -1.98 0.41
CA GLU A 43 8.80 -0.88 -0.14
C GLU A 43 7.46 -1.39 -0.70
N ARG A 44 6.40 -0.60 -0.48
CA ARG A 44 5.06 -0.90 -0.97
C ARG A 44 4.43 0.34 -1.59
N ILE A 45 3.80 0.16 -2.75
CA ILE A 45 2.95 1.17 -3.38
C ILE A 45 1.49 0.79 -3.13
N MET A 46 0.71 1.76 -2.68
CA MET A 46 -0.72 1.62 -2.48
C MET A 46 -1.46 2.82 -3.07
N ASP A 47 -2.72 2.61 -3.40
CA ASP A 47 -3.62 3.70 -3.74
C ASP A 47 -3.85 4.62 -2.54
N ASP A 48 -4.10 5.90 -2.82
CA ASP A 48 -4.64 6.79 -1.79
C ASP A 48 -6.14 6.52 -1.62
N TRP A 49 -6.40 5.43 -0.92
CA TRP A 49 -7.73 5.07 -0.46
C TRP A 49 -8.21 6.05 0.60
N THR A 50 -9.50 6.37 0.55
CA THR A 50 -10.17 7.08 1.64
C THR A 50 -9.94 6.34 2.96
N TRP A 51 -9.96 7.05 4.10
CA TRP A 51 -9.80 6.45 5.43
C TRP A 51 -10.71 5.24 5.68
N LYS A 52 -11.91 5.23 5.06
CA LYS A 52 -12.88 4.13 5.13
C LYS A 52 -12.37 2.89 4.38
N GLU A 53 -11.92 3.06 3.15
CA GLU A 53 -11.35 1.99 2.32
C GLU A 53 -10.06 1.45 2.92
N ARG A 54 -9.22 2.32 3.50
CA ARG A 54 -7.99 1.92 4.21
C ARG A 54 -8.28 1.05 5.43
N ARG A 55 -9.27 1.43 6.26
CA ARG A 55 -9.73 0.58 7.39
C ARG A 55 -10.29 -0.75 6.93
N MET A 56 -11.07 -0.75 5.83
CA MET A 56 -11.60 -1.99 5.25
C MET A 56 -10.47 -2.92 4.80
N ARG A 57 -9.46 -2.39 4.10
CA ARG A 57 -8.30 -3.20 3.70
C ARG A 57 -7.52 -3.74 4.91
N TRP A 58 -7.24 -2.92 5.91
CA TRP A 58 -6.53 -3.39 7.10
C TRP A 58 -7.26 -4.53 7.79
N LYS A 59 -8.59 -4.42 7.92
CA LYS A 59 -9.41 -5.49 8.46
C LYS A 59 -9.33 -6.76 7.61
N LEU A 60 -9.35 -6.64 6.29
CA LEU A 60 -9.16 -7.77 5.39
C LEU A 60 -7.75 -8.38 5.58
N GLU A 61 -6.68 -7.58 5.64
CA GLU A 61 -5.31 -8.05 5.84
C GLU A 61 -5.12 -8.75 7.20
N GLU A 62 -5.77 -8.28 8.26
CA GLU A 62 -5.81 -8.96 9.56
C GLU A 62 -6.48 -10.33 9.44
N ILE A 63 -7.64 -10.40 8.80
CA ILE A 63 -8.35 -11.67 8.56
C ILE A 63 -7.48 -12.62 7.74
N ALA A 64 -6.84 -12.14 6.67
CA ALA A 64 -5.97 -12.99 5.86
C ALA A 64 -4.77 -13.51 6.65
N ARG A 65 -4.15 -12.69 7.52
CA ARG A 65 -3.07 -13.16 8.40
C ARG A 65 -3.55 -14.23 9.38
N GLU A 66 -4.76 -14.08 9.90
CA GLU A 66 -5.35 -15.07 10.81
C GLU A 66 -5.67 -16.38 10.10
N GLU A 67 -6.23 -16.31 8.89
CA GLU A 67 -6.47 -17.47 8.04
C GLU A 67 -5.17 -18.15 7.58
N GLU A 68 -4.12 -17.38 7.27
CA GLU A 68 -2.78 -17.91 6.97
C GLU A 68 -2.14 -18.60 8.17
N LYS A 69 -2.29 -18.06 9.39
CA LYS A 69 -1.88 -18.73 10.64
C LYS A 69 -2.62 -20.05 10.85
N ASN A 70 -3.87 -20.12 10.41
CA ASN A 70 -4.68 -21.33 10.42
C ASN A 70 -4.36 -22.28 9.25
N GLY A 71 -3.28 -22.03 8.50
CA GLY A 71 -2.77 -22.90 7.44
C GLY A 71 -3.51 -22.76 6.10
N LYS A 72 -4.42 -21.80 5.96
CA LYS A 72 -5.16 -21.56 4.71
C LYS A 72 -4.44 -20.56 3.84
N ARG A 73 -4.44 -20.80 2.54
CA ARG A 73 -3.82 -19.89 1.57
C ARG A 73 -4.83 -18.83 1.14
N VAL A 74 -4.60 -17.58 1.57
CA VAL A 74 -5.48 -16.45 1.26
C VAL A 74 -4.84 -15.51 0.24
N TRP A 75 -5.65 -15.00 -0.69
CA TRP A 75 -5.25 -13.99 -1.66
C TRP A 75 -6.03 -12.71 -1.38
N ILE A 76 -5.31 -11.61 -1.12
CA ILE A 76 -5.89 -10.30 -0.79
C ILE A 76 -5.46 -9.23 -1.77
#